data_AF-A0A949MGC6-F1
#
_entry.id   AF-A0A949MGC6-F1
#
_cell.length_a   1.000
_cell.length_b   1.000
_cell.length_c   1.000
_cell.angle_alpha   90.00
_cell.angle_beta   90.00
_cell.angle_gamma   90.00
#
_symmetry.space_group_name_H-M   'P 1'
#
loop_
_entity.id
_entity.type
_entity.pdbx_description
1 polymer ?
#
loop_
_entity_poly.entity_id
_entity_poly.type
_entity_poly.pdbx_seq_one_letter_code
_entity_poly.pdbx_strand_id
1 'polypeptide(L)'
;MSISGQFRPVPPPFIDAPPVGDLLSQGLELVEDLTHKLQKLDSLMLAGKPNEISEAAASVEIALNDAAPAFAEIAEAMGRLGASDLASAAAQLRHIEQADAAGLADALRGALTRFAKRSVNASRRAQQLNRGLSAALRSLQALGVQESGRLIAEA
;
A
#
# COMPACT_ATOMS: atom_id res chain seq x y z
N MET A 1 46.76 -50.91 -0.58
CA MET A 1 45.70 -50.23 0.17
C MET A 1 46.06 -48.75 0.23
N SER A 2 45.40 -47.91 -0.57
CA SER A 2 45.49 -46.45 -0.47
C SER A 2 44.10 -45.89 -0.73
N ILE A 3 43.51 -45.32 0.31
CA ILE A 3 42.16 -44.76 0.32
C ILE A 3 42.27 -43.33 -0.23
N SER A 4 41.90 -43.14 -1.49
CA SER A 4 41.73 -41.81 -2.08
C SER A 4 40.39 -41.23 -1.60
N GLY A 5 40.46 -40.38 -0.58
CA GLY A 5 39.31 -39.59 -0.14
C GLY A 5 38.91 -38.58 -1.21
N GLN A 6 37.83 -38.89 -1.93
CA GLN A 6 37.15 -37.90 -2.78
C GLN A 6 36.48 -36.86 -1.88
N PHE A 7 37.10 -35.70 -1.70
CA PHE A 7 36.40 -34.51 -1.25
C PHE A 7 35.43 -34.09 -2.34
N ARG A 8 34.13 -34.30 -2.11
CA ARG A 8 33.08 -33.67 -2.92
C ARG A 8 33.14 -32.17 -2.64
N PRO A 9 33.28 -31.29 -3.65
CA PRO A 9 33.02 -29.87 -3.45
C PRO A 9 31.54 -29.72 -3.07
N VAL A 10 31.30 -29.19 -1.88
CA VAL A 10 29.97 -28.74 -1.46
C VAL A 10 29.59 -27.59 -2.39
N PRO A 11 28.42 -27.63 -3.06
CA PRO A 11 28.00 -26.50 -3.90
C PRO A 11 27.88 -25.24 -3.02
N PRO A 12 28.23 -24.05 -3.53
CA PRO A 12 28.05 -22.80 -2.80
C PRO A 12 26.57 -22.62 -2.40
N PRO A 13 26.29 -22.00 -1.24
CA PRO A 13 24.92 -21.85 -0.76
C PRO A 13 24.16 -20.88 -1.69
N PHE A 14 22.99 -21.32 -2.13
CA PHE A 14 21.83 -20.53 -2.58
C PHE A 14 22.15 -19.11 -3.10
N ILE A 15 22.41 -19.02 -4.40
CA ILE A 15 22.29 -17.77 -5.15
C ILE A 15 20.79 -17.58 -5.49
N ASP A 16 20.32 -16.34 -5.45
CA ASP A 16 19.03 -15.81 -5.94
C ASP A 16 17.84 -15.66 -4.98
N ALA A 17 18.07 -15.41 -3.69
CA ALA A 17 17.09 -14.63 -2.93
C ALA A 17 17.63 -13.20 -2.76
N PRO A 18 16.88 -12.15 -3.17
CA PRO A 18 17.30 -10.78 -2.86
C PRO A 18 17.53 -10.67 -1.35
N PRO A 19 18.62 -10.03 -0.92
CA PRO A 19 18.90 -9.88 0.50
C PRO A 19 17.69 -9.21 1.15
N VAL A 20 17.31 -9.68 2.33
CA VAL A 20 16.10 -9.18 3.03
C VAL A 20 16.08 -7.66 3.15
N GLY A 21 17.26 -7.02 3.20
CA GLY A 21 17.39 -5.56 3.13
C GLY A 21 16.80 -4.95 1.85
N ASP A 22 17.08 -5.51 0.67
CA ASP A 22 16.57 -4.99 -0.61
C ASP A 22 15.04 -5.13 -0.69
N LEU A 23 14.50 -6.27 -0.24
CA LEU A 23 13.05 -6.49 -0.16
C LEU A 23 12.38 -5.49 0.80
N LEU A 24 12.98 -5.24 1.97
CA LEU A 24 12.46 -4.28 2.94
C LEU A 24 12.55 -2.83 2.43
N SER A 25 13.61 -2.49 1.69
CA SER A 25 13.77 -1.17 1.05
C SER A 25 12.71 -0.96 -0.03
N GLN A 26 12.51 -1.94 -0.92
CA GLN A 26 11.47 -1.90 -1.93
C GLN A 26 10.08 -1.78 -1.31
N GLY A 27 9.81 -2.56 -0.25
CA GLY A 27 8.56 -2.45 0.51
C GLY A 27 8.34 -1.06 1.08
N LEU A 28 9.38 -0.43 1.61
CA LEU A 28 9.30 0.93 2.16
C LEU A 28 8.96 1.94 1.06
N GLU A 29 9.63 1.89 -0.09
CA GLU A 29 9.37 2.76 -1.23
C GLU A 29 7.92 2.63 -1.73
N LEU A 30 7.41 1.40 -1.83
CA LEU A 30 6.02 1.13 -2.23
C LEU A 30 5.02 1.73 -1.23
N VAL A 31 5.26 1.58 0.08
CA VAL A 31 4.37 2.17 1.10
C VAL A 31 4.42 3.70 1.07
N GLU A 32 5.58 4.29 0.79
CA GLU A 32 5.72 5.74 0.65
C GLU A 32 4.99 6.27 -0.58
N ASP A 33 5.11 5.62 -1.74
CA ASP A 33 4.35 5.98 -2.94
C ASP A 33 2.83 5.85 -2.72
N LEU A 34 2.38 4.75 -2.12
CA LEU A 34 0.98 4.55 -1.71
C LEU A 34 0.50 5.66 -0.76
N THR A 35 1.35 6.07 0.18
CA THR A 35 1.04 7.15 1.12
C THR A 35 0.88 8.49 0.39
N HIS A 36 1.73 8.80 -0.58
CA HIS A 36 1.61 10.01 -1.40
C HIS A 36 0.35 10.00 -2.26
N LYS A 37 0.02 8.89 -2.93
CA LYS A 37 -1.21 8.78 -3.71
C LYS A 37 -2.45 8.94 -2.84
N LEU A 38 -2.44 8.35 -1.65
CA LEU A 38 -3.53 8.49 -0.70
C LEU A 38 -3.66 9.93 -0.16
N GLN A 39 -2.55 10.63 0.05
CA GLN A 39 -2.56 12.06 0.42
C GLN A 39 -3.13 12.93 -0.71
N LYS A 40 -2.79 12.63 -1.97
CA LYS A 40 -3.37 13.29 -3.14
C LYS A 40 -4.89 13.07 -3.18
N LEU A 41 -5.35 11.83 -3.00
CA LEU A 41 -6.77 11.50 -2.93
C LEU A 41 -7.50 12.29 -1.83
N ASP A 42 -6.94 12.34 -0.62
CA ASP A 42 -7.52 13.10 0.51
C ASP A 42 -7.61 14.61 0.19
N SER A 43 -6.59 15.16 -0.49
CA SER A 43 -6.56 16.56 -0.92
C SER A 43 -7.61 16.86 -1.99
N LEU A 44 -7.82 15.94 -2.94
CA LEU A 44 -8.86 16.06 -3.96
C LEU A 44 -10.27 15.92 -3.39
N MET A 45 -10.44 15.04 -2.40
CA MET A 45 -11.67 14.93 -1.63
C MET A 45 -12.00 16.21 -0.86
N LEU A 46 -11.00 16.88 -0.30
CA LEU A 46 -11.14 18.19 0.33
C LEU A 46 -11.50 19.29 -0.67
N ALA A 47 -10.92 19.24 -1.87
CA ALA A 47 -11.19 20.19 -2.95
C ALA A 47 -12.56 19.97 -3.63
N GLY A 48 -13.25 18.87 -3.35
CA GLY A 48 -14.59 18.59 -3.87
C GLY A 48 -14.64 18.33 -5.37
N LYS A 49 -13.58 17.71 -5.94
CA LYS A 49 -13.46 17.48 -7.38
C LYS A 49 -13.80 16.03 -7.78
N PRO A 50 -15.05 15.71 -8.12
CA PRO A 50 -15.52 14.32 -8.24
C PRO A 50 -14.77 13.49 -9.30
N ASN A 51 -14.49 14.05 -10.48
CA ASN A 51 -13.78 13.33 -11.54
C ASN A 51 -12.33 13.01 -11.14
N GLU A 52 -11.62 13.99 -10.58
CA GLU A 52 -10.23 13.82 -10.10
C GLU A 52 -10.15 12.85 -8.90
N ILE A 53 -11.18 12.82 -8.04
CA ILE A 53 -11.28 11.86 -6.93
C ILE A 53 -11.38 10.43 -7.48
N SER A 54 -12.21 10.20 -8.50
CA SER A 54 -12.37 8.87 -9.10
C SER A 54 -11.07 8.37 -9.74
N GLU A 55 -10.38 9.22 -10.48
CA GLU A 55 -9.07 8.90 -11.08
C GLU A 55 -8.01 8.62 -10.02
N ALA A 56 -7.94 9.44 -8.97
CA ALA A 56 -7.00 9.23 -7.88
C ALA A 56 -7.29 7.96 -7.08
N ALA A 57 -8.57 7.61 -6.88
CA ALA A 57 -8.96 6.36 -6.23
C ALA A 57 -8.53 5.14 -7.06
N ALA A 58 -8.78 5.16 -8.37
CA ALA A 58 -8.32 4.11 -9.28
C ALA A 58 -6.78 3.99 -9.29
N SER A 59 -6.06 5.11 -9.24
CA SER A 59 -4.60 5.10 -9.15
C SER A 59 -4.07 4.49 -7.85
N VAL A 60 -4.75 4.70 -6.71
CA VAL A 60 -4.42 4.05 -5.44
C VAL A 60 -4.69 2.55 -5.51
N GLU A 61 -5.81 2.13 -6.11
CA GLU A 61 -6.17 0.73 -6.25
C GLU A 61 -5.18 -0.05 -7.13
N ILE A 62 -4.80 0.52 -8.29
CA ILE A 62 -3.78 -0.07 -9.17
C ILE A 62 -2.46 -0.22 -8.42
N ALA A 63 -1.99 0.84 -7.76
CA ALA A 63 -0.75 0.79 -7.00
C ALA A 63 -0.78 -0.22 -5.84
N LEU A 64 -1.94 -0.44 -5.21
CA LEU A 64 -2.10 -1.47 -4.18
C LEU A 64 -2.01 -2.88 -4.77
N ASN A 65 -2.65 -3.11 -5.92
CA ASN A 65 -2.60 -4.39 -6.61
C ASN A 65 -1.19 -4.70 -7.12
N ASP A 66 -0.48 -3.70 -7.64
CA ASP A 66 0.90 -3.83 -8.11
C ASP A 66 1.89 -4.08 -6.95
N ALA A 67 1.63 -3.51 -5.77
CA ALA A 67 2.47 -3.69 -4.58
C ALA A 67 2.17 -5.01 -3.83
N ALA A 68 1.01 -5.63 -4.04
CA ALA A 68 0.60 -6.87 -3.38
C ALA A 68 1.63 -8.03 -3.48
N PRO A 69 2.21 -8.34 -4.66
CA PRO A 69 3.23 -9.40 -4.75
C PRO A 69 4.49 -9.08 -3.93
N ALA A 70 4.95 -7.83 -3.93
CA ALA A 70 6.11 -7.42 -3.13
C ALA A 70 5.86 -7.57 -1.62
N PHE A 71 4.67 -7.22 -1.14
CA PHE A 71 4.31 -7.46 0.28
C PHE A 71 4.19 -8.94 0.62
N ALA A 72 3.75 -9.78 -0.32
CA ALA A 72 3.72 -11.23 -0.14
C ALA A 72 5.14 -11.80 -0.02
N GLU A 73 6.07 -11.36 -0.87
CA GLU A 73 7.48 -11.74 -0.80
C GLU A 73 8.15 -11.30 0.51
N ILE A 74 7.85 -10.09 0.99
CA ILE A 74 8.32 -9.60 2.30
C ILE A 74 7.76 -10.50 3.42
N ALA A 75 6.47 -10.81 3.39
CA ALA A 75 5.85 -11.68 4.40
C ALA A 75 6.48 -13.09 4.40
N GLU A 76 6.78 -13.63 3.22
CA GLU A 76 7.45 -14.93 3.09
C GLU A 76 8.89 -14.87 3.62
N ALA A 77 9.66 -13.84 3.26
CA ALA A 77 11.01 -13.64 3.74
C ALA A 77 11.06 -13.52 5.28
N MET A 78 10.09 -12.82 5.86
CA MET A 78 9.94 -12.71 7.32
C MET A 78 9.52 -14.04 7.96
N GLY A 79 8.64 -14.80 7.32
CA GLY A 79 8.28 -16.15 7.76
C GLY A 79 9.48 -17.09 7.78
N ARG A 80 10.37 -17.01 6.78
CA ARG A 80 11.64 -17.76 6.73
C ARG A 80 12.61 -17.36 7.86
N LEU A 81 12.55 -16.10 8.32
CA LEU A 81 13.28 -15.61 9.49
C LEU A 81 12.65 -16.03 10.83
N GLY A 82 11.50 -16.72 10.82
CA GLY A 82 10.77 -17.10 12.03
C GLY A 82 10.06 -15.93 12.71
N ALA A 83 9.77 -14.86 11.96
CA ALA A 83 9.08 -13.67 12.44
C ALA A 83 7.61 -13.67 12.00
N SER A 84 6.71 -13.41 12.96
CA SER A 84 5.27 -13.28 12.69
C SER A 84 4.84 -11.86 12.32
N ASP A 85 5.70 -10.87 12.56
CA ASP A 85 5.46 -9.45 12.29
C ASP A 85 6.78 -8.67 12.08
N LEU A 86 6.68 -7.39 11.67
CA LEU A 86 7.86 -6.54 11.42
C LEU A 86 8.67 -6.24 12.68
N ALA A 87 8.03 -6.29 13.85
CA ALA A 87 8.72 -6.06 15.13
C ALA A 87 9.62 -7.25 15.51
N SER A 88 9.09 -8.46 15.38
CA SER A 88 9.81 -9.71 15.58
C SER A 88 10.87 -9.92 14.51
N ALA A 89 10.62 -9.54 13.26
CA ALA A 89 11.65 -9.57 12.21
C ALA A 89 12.81 -8.61 12.52
N ALA A 90 12.53 -7.38 12.95
CA ALA A 90 13.57 -6.45 13.38
C ALA A 90 14.39 -7.02 14.56
N ALA A 91 13.76 -7.71 15.51
CA ALA A 91 14.45 -8.37 16.61
C ALA A 91 15.33 -9.55 16.14
N GLN A 92 14.82 -10.40 15.24
CA GLN A 92 15.57 -11.52 14.66
C GLN A 92 16.76 -11.03 13.82
N LEU A 93 16.56 -9.98 13.02
CA LEU A 93 17.62 -9.37 12.21
C LEU A 93 18.74 -8.79 13.07
N ARG A 94 18.41 -8.14 14.20
CA ARG A 94 19.42 -7.70 15.18
C ARG A 94 20.18 -8.88 15.79
N HIS A 95 19.50 -9.98 16.08
CA HIS A 95 20.11 -11.17 16.66
C HIS A 95 21.13 -11.81 15.71
N ILE A 96 20.92 -11.71 14.39
CA ILE A 96 21.86 -12.20 13.37
C ILE A 96 22.79 -11.09 12.83
N GLU A 97 22.97 -10.01 13.59
CA GLU A 97 23.86 -8.87 13.30
C GLU A 97 23.54 -8.10 12.00
N GLN A 98 22.32 -8.24 11.47
CA GLN A 98 21.79 -7.51 10.31
C GLN A 98 21.12 -6.19 10.76
N ALA A 99 21.91 -5.28 11.33
CA ALA A 99 21.40 -4.03 11.93
C ALA A 99 20.67 -3.12 10.93
N ASP A 100 21.16 -3.01 9.69
CA ASP A 100 20.57 -2.17 8.65
C ASP A 100 19.20 -2.69 8.23
N ALA A 101 19.08 -4.00 7.98
CA ALA A 101 17.81 -4.64 7.65
C ALA A 101 16.81 -4.54 8.82
N ALA A 102 17.28 -4.64 10.07
CA ALA A 102 16.41 -4.41 11.23
C ALA A 102 15.86 -2.98 11.27
N GLY A 103 16.69 -1.98 10.92
CA GLY A 103 16.26 -0.59 10.79
C GLY A 103 15.18 -0.42 9.70
N LEU A 104 15.34 -1.08 8.56
CA LEU A 104 14.35 -1.06 7.48
C LEU A 104 13.02 -1.72 7.89
N ALA A 105 13.06 -2.83 8.62
CA ALA A 105 11.84 -3.47 9.14
C ALA A 105 11.05 -2.55 10.09
N ASP A 106 11.74 -1.83 10.98
CA ASP A 106 11.11 -0.84 11.87
C ASP A 106 10.58 0.38 11.09
N ALA A 107 11.33 0.85 10.09
CA ALA A 107 10.89 1.94 9.21
C ALA A 107 9.63 1.56 8.43
N LEU A 108 9.61 0.37 7.83
CA LEU A 108 8.47 -0.19 7.10
C LEU A 108 7.25 -0.34 8.01
N ARG A 109 7.44 -0.82 9.24
CA ARG A 109 6.37 -0.90 10.25
C ARG A 109 5.79 0.48 10.56
N GLY A 110 6.66 1.48 10.74
CA GLY A 110 6.26 2.87 10.95
C GLY A 110 5.47 3.43 9.76
N ALA A 111 5.94 3.18 8.54
CA ALA A 111 5.29 3.61 7.30
C ALA A 111 3.90 2.98 7.14
N LEU A 112 3.77 1.66 7.31
CA LEU A 112 2.49 0.95 7.25
C LEU A 112 1.49 1.46 8.30
N THR A 113 1.97 1.74 9.51
CA THR A 113 1.12 2.31 10.58
C THR A 113 0.57 3.69 10.19
N ARG A 114 1.42 4.55 9.59
CA ARG A 114 0.99 5.87 9.11
C ARG A 114 0.02 5.74 7.93
N PHE A 115 0.31 4.86 6.98
CA PHE A 115 -0.54 4.56 5.85
C PHE A 115 -1.92 4.07 6.30
N ALA A 116 -2.00 3.09 7.21
CA ALA A 116 -3.25 2.55 7.74
C ALA A 116 -4.11 3.64 8.40
N LYS A 117 -3.50 4.48 9.25
CA LYS A 117 -4.21 5.63 9.87
C LYS A 117 -4.78 6.58 8.82
N ARG A 118 -4.01 6.90 7.77
CA ARG A 118 -4.44 7.80 6.70
C ARG A 118 -5.55 7.15 5.85
N SER A 119 -5.46 5.85 5.59
CA SER A 119 -6.45 5.08 4.81
C SER A 119 -7.82 5.10 5.49
N VAL A 120 -7.85 4.88 6.81
CA VAL A 120 -9.08 4.98 7.61
C VAL A 120 -9.70 6.38 7.52
N ASN A 121 -8.88 7.44 7.58
CA ASN A 121 -9.38 8.82 7.48
C ASN A 121 -9.94 9.12 6.08
N ALA A 122 -9.24 8.72 5.02
CA ALA A 122 -9.70 8.88 3.64
C ALA A 122 -11.00 8.08 3.39
N SER A 123 -11.10 6.86 3.92
CA SER A 123 -12.32 6.03 3.84
C SER A 123 -13.50 6.68 4.57
N ARG A 124 -13.29 7.20 5.78
CA ARG A 124 -14.31 7.95 6.53
C ARG A 124 -14.78 9.17 5.74
N ARG A 125 -13.84 9.90 5.11
CA ARG A 125 -14.16 11.07 4.28
C ARG A 125 -14.92 10.68 3.02
N ALA A 126 -14.53 9.61 2.35
CA ALA A 126 -15.25 9.07 1.19
C ALA A 126 -16.69 8.67 1.55
N GLN A 127 -16.91 8.08 2.73
CA GLN A 127 -18.26 7.77 3.23
C GLN A 127 -19.08 9.04 3.52
N GLN A 128 -18.46 10.06 4.10
CA GLN A 128 -19.10 11.37 4.32
C GLN A 128 -19.42 12.08 3.00
N LEU A 129 -18.49 12.03 2.04
CA LEU A 129 -18.68 12.56 0.69
C LEU A 129 -19.78 11.81 -0.04
N ASN A 130 -19.86 10.48 -0.01
CA ASN A 130 -20.95 9.73 -0.65
C ASN A 130 -22.34 10.07 -0.05
N ARG A 131 -22.40 10.34 1.26
CA ARG A 131 -23.62 10.85 1.92
C ARG A 131 -23.93 12.30 1.52
N GLY A 132 -22.91 13.16 1.39
CA GLY A 132 -23.05 14.55 0.94
C GLY A 132 -23.34 14.71 -0.56
N LEU A 133 -22.78 13.83 -1.39
CA LEU A 133 -22.97 13.76 -2.84
C LEU A 133 -24.39 13.28 -3.16
N SER A 134 -24.95 12.36 -2.36
CA SER A 134 -26.37 11.99 -2.47
C SER A 134 -27.31 13.17 -2.19
N ALA A 135 -26.94 14.07 -1.27
CA ALA A 135 -27.69 15.29 -0.99
C ALA A 135 -27.48 16.36 -2.07
N ALA A 136 -26.24 16.56 -2.54
CA ALA A 136 -25.91 17.50 -3.63
C ALA A 136 -26.48 17.06 -4.99
N LEU A 137 -26.51 15.75 -5.28
CA LEU A 137 -27.17 15.17 -6.46
C LEU A 137 -28.70 15.27 -6.35
N ARG A 138 -29.31 15.10 -5.16
CA ARG A 138 -30.73 15.39 -4.96
C ARG A 138 -31.06 16.88 -5.06
N SER A 139 -30.18 17.76 -4.58
CA SER A 139 -30.34 19.22 -4.72
C SER A 139 -30.14 19.68 -6.17
N LEU A 140 -29.20 19.09 -6.91
CA LEU A 140 -29.00 19.33 -8.35
C LEU A 140 -30.13 18.71 -9.19
N GLN A 141 -30.67 17.55 -8.80
CA GLN A 141 -31.91 17.03 -9.40
C GLN A 141 -33.11 17.92 -9.10
N ALA A 142 -33.23 18.46 -7.88
CA ALA A 142 -34.31 19.39 -7.53
C ALA A 142 -34.22 20.73 -8.28
N LEU A 143 -33.00 21.22 -8.55
CA LEU A 143 -32.76 22.41 -9.37
C LEU A 143 -32.93 22.13 -10.88
N GLY A 144 -32.47 20.99 -11.38
CA GLY A 144 -32.60 20.60 -12.79
C GLY A 144 -34.00 20.15 -13.21
N VAL A 145 -34.84 19.68 -12.29
CA VAL A 145 -36.25 19.32 -12.55
C VAL A 145 -37.15 20.56 -12.67
N GLN A 146 -36.79 21.69 -12.06
CA GLN A 146 -37.53 22.94 -12.27
C GLN A 146 -37.24 23.60 -13.63
N GLU A 147 -36.07 23.35 -14.24
CA GLU A 147 -35.73 23.90 -15.57
C GLU A 147 -36.33 23.05 -16.71
N SER A 148 -36.44 21.73 -16.53
CA SER A 148 -37.02 20.83 -17.54
C SER A 148 -38.57 20.77 -17.51
N GLY A 149 -39.21 21.25 -16.44
CA GLY A 149 -40.67 21.28 -16.32
C GLY A 149 -41.35 22.46 -17.04
N ARG A 150 -40.61 23.49 -17.45
CA ARG A 150 -41.18 24.68 -18.14
C ARG A 150 -40.98 24.66 -19.66
N LEU A 151 -40.08 23.83 -20.19
CA LEU A 151 -39.82 23.74 -21.64
C LEU A 151 -40.68 22.70 -22.38
N ILE A 152 -41.56 21.96 -21.68
CA ILE A 152 -42.47 20.97 -22.31
C ILE A 152 -43.92 21.51 -22.39
N ALA A 153 -44.20 22.72 -21.88
CA ALA A 153 -45.52 23.33 -21.95
C ALA A 153 -45.72 24.32 -23.12
N GLU A 154 -44.67 24.64 -23.89
CA GLU A 154 -44.74 25.46 -25.11
C GLU A 154 -43.84 24.85 -26.20
N ALA A 155 -44.25 23.72 -26.76
CA ALA A 155 -43.78 23.23 -28.06
C ALA A 155 -44.88 22.40 -28.73
#